data_AF-A0A3S5A5P6-F1
#
_entry.id   AF-A0A3S5A5P6-F1
#
_cell.length_a   1.000
_cell.length_b   1.000
_cell.length_c   1.000
_cell.angle_alpha   90.00
_cell.angle_beta   90.00
_cell.angle_gamma   90.00
#
_symmetry.space_group_name_H-M   'P 1'
#
loop_
_entity.id
_entity.type
_entity.pdbx_description
1 polymer ?
#
loop_
_entity_poly.entity_id
_entity_poly.type
_entity_poly.pdbx_seq_one_letter_code
_entity_poly.pdbx_strand_id
1 'polypeptide(L)'
;MNEEQIATVSRSVLHALAFLHDHGVIHRDVKSDSILLAADGRVKLSDFGFCAQLLYDIHVDTVHETSSFVSGENVLSFDLGPLEYSSFRSVHACYFFIFFQISASLPRRRSLVGTPYWMAPEVIGRKPYTTAVDVWSCGVLIIEMVDGEPTFFNEPPLHAMRRIRDSALPHLKYPQTVSYWAPLVSALYFYCNLY
;
A
#
# COMPACT_ATOMS: atom_id res chain seq x y z
N MET A 1 -7.86 14.39 -8.37
CA MET A 1 -7.97 13.46 -9.52
C MET A 1 -9.43 13.06 -9.72
N ASN A 2 -9.84 12.58 -10.90
CA ASN A 2 -11.17 12.01 -11.07
C ASN A 2 -11.22 10.54 -10.61
N GLU A 3 -12.40 9.94 -10.64
CA GLU A 3 -12.62 8.58 -10.15
C GLU A 3 -11.91 7.49 -10.91
N GLU A 4 -11.98 7.55 -12.23
CA GLU A 4 -11.31 6.57 -13.07
C GLU A 4 -9.80 6.57 -12.87
N GLN A 5 -9.21 7.76 -12.69
CA GLN A 5 -7.78 7.93 -12.40
C GLN A 5 -7.40 7.33 -11.06
N ILE A 6 -8.16 7.65 -10.00
CA ILE A 6 -7.91 7.13 -8.64
C ILE A 6 -8.05 5.61 -8.61
N ALA A 7 -9.08 5.06 -9.26
CA ALA A 7 -9.29 3.61 -9.34
C ALA A 7 -8.17 2.92 -10.14
N THR A 8 -7.67 3.55 -11.21
CA THR A 8 -6.54 3.04 -12.00
C THR A 8 -5.27 2.99 -11.17
N VAL A 9 -4.91 4.11 -10.52
CA VAL A 9 -3.73 4.18 -9.65
C VAL A 9 -3.84 3.17 -8.51
N SER A 10 -4.97 3.15 -7.81
CA SER A 10 -5.19 2.22 -6.69
C SER A 10 -5.02 0.77 -7.11
N ARG A 11 -5.57 0.39 -8.27
CA ARG A 11 -5.46 -0.98 -8.79
C ARG A 11 -4.01 -1.35 -9.11
N SER A 12 -3.27 -0.46 -9.77
CA SER A 12 -1.85 -0.69 -10.08
C SER A 12 -1.00 -0.81 -8.82
N VAL A 13 -1.24 0.04 -7.82
CA VAL A 13 -0.53 -0.02 -6.54
C VAL A 13 -0.82 -1.31 -5.81
N LEU A 14 -2.10 -1.71 -5.69
CA LEU A 14 -2.47 -2.97 -5.06
C LEU A 14 -1.86 -4.17 -5.77
N HIS A 15 -1.78 -4.15 -7.11
CA HIS A 15 -1.13 -5.21 -7.86
C HIS A 15 0.37 -5.30 -7.55
N ALA A 16 1.07 -4.16 -7.49
CA ALA A 16 2.47 -4.11 -7.09
C ALA A 16 2.67 -4.62 -5.66
N LEU A 17 1.80 -4.22 -4.72
CA LEU A 17 1.84 -4.68 -3.34
C LEU A 17 1.57 -6.18 -3.23
N ALA A 18 0.58 -6.72 -3.93
CA ALA A 18 0.31 -8.16 -3.98
C ALA A 18 1.54 -8.94 -4.41
N PHE A 19 2.23 -8.49 -5.46
CA PHE A 19 3.49 -9.09 -5.91
C PHE A 19 4.56 -9.05 -4.82
N LEU A 20 4.81 -7.89 -4.20
CA LEU A 20 5.80 -7.76 -3.12
C LEU A 20 5.47 -8.67 -1.94
N HIS A 21 4.20 -8.69 -1.54
CA HIS A 21 3.72 -9.44 -0.39
C HIS A 21 3.82 -10.95 -0.61
N ASP A 22 3.54 -11.44 -1.82
CA ASP A 22 3.73 -12.85 -2.22
C ASP A 22 5.20 -13.28 -2.11
N HIS A 23 6.13 -12.37 -2.36
CA HIS A 23 7.57 -12.58 -2.17
C HIS A 23 8.05 -12.27 -0.74
N GLY A 24 7.13 -12.01 0.20
CA GLY A 24 7.45 -11.69 1.58
C GLY A 24 8.16 -10.34 1.76
N VAL A 25 8.01 -9.39 0.85
CA VAL A 25 8.55 -8.02 0.95
C VAL A 25 7.47 -7.10 1.49
N ILE A 26 7.82 -6.26 2.49
CA ILE A 26 6.99 -5.12 2.92
C ILE A 26 7.60 -3.84 2.34
N HIS A 27 6.78 -2.96 1.74
CA HIS A 27 7.20 -1.69 1.17
C HIS A 27 7.56 -0.63 2.25
N ARG A 28 6.66 -0.43 3.22
CA ARG A 28 6.76 0.45 4.40
C ARG A 28 6.79 1.97 4.15
N ASP A 29 6.70 2.42 2.90
CA ASP A 29 6.59 3.86 2.58
C ASP A 29 5.67 4.15 1.37
N VAL A 30 4.49 3.51 1.34
CA VAL A 30 3.49 3.76 0.28
C VAL A 30 2.80 5.11 0.51
N LYS A 31 2.98 6.04 -0.43
CA LYS A 31 2.40 7.40 -0.43
C LYS A 31 2.38 7.98 -1.84
N SER A 32 1.78 9.15 -2.06
CA SER A 32 1.69 9.73 -3.42
C SER A 32 3.05 9.96 -4.08
N ASP A 33 4.06 10.40 -3.32
CA ASP A 33 5.43 10.60 -3.83
C ASP A 33 6.05 9.31 -4.39
N SER A 34 5.67 8.15 -3.83
CA SER A 34 6.18 6.84 -4.27
C SER A 34 5.50 6.34 -5.55
N ILE A 35 4.49 7.06 -6.07
CA ILE A 35 3.74 6.67 -7.27
C ILE A 35 4.24 7.44 -8.48
N LEU A 36 4.86 6.73 -9.42
CA LEU A 36 5.34 7.29 -10.68
C LEU A 36 4.32 7.06 -11.80
N LEU A 37 4.07 8.11 -12.57
CA LEU A 37 3.29 8.06 -13.80
C LEU A 37 4.24 8.11 -15.00
N ALA A 38 4.26 7.05 -15.80
CA ALA A 38 5.00 7.02 -17.05
C ALA A 38 4.26 7.82 -18.13
N ALA A 39 5.00 8.28 -19.14
CA ALA A 39 4.45 9.08 -20.25
C ALA A 39 3.38 8.33 -21.08
N ASP A 40 3.36 6.99 -21.01
CA ASP A 40 2.37 6.12 -21.65
C ASP A 40 1.14 5.83 -20.76
N GLY A 41 1.04 6.49 -19.60
CA GLY A 41 -0.08 6.34 -18.68
C GLY A 41 0.06 5.14 -17.72
N ARG A 42 1.17 4.39 -17.73
CA ARG A 42 1.42 3.34 -16.74
C ARG A 42 1.73 3.94 -15.36
N VAL A 43 1.29 3.24 -14.32
CA VAL A 43 1.52 3.58 -12.92
C VAL A 43 2.56 2.61 -12.35
N LYS A 44 3.59 3.13 -11.66
CA LYS A 44 4.65 2.33 -11.04
C LYS A 44 4.84 2.72 -9.58
N LEU A 45 5.10 1.73 -8.73
CA LEU A 45 5.51 1.94 -7.34
C LEU A 45 7.03 2.09 -7.28
N SER A 46 7.53 3.04 -6.50
CA SER A 46 8.93 3.41 -6.36
C SER A 46 9.32 3.61 -4.88
N ASP A 47 10.55 4.06 -4.61
CA ASP A 47 11.05 4.33 -3.25
C ASP A 47 11.16 3.11 -2.33
N PHE A 48 11.81 2.06 -2.82
CA PHE A 48 12.07 0.82 -2.09
C PHE A 48 13.11 0.96 -0.94
N GLY A 49 13.57 2.17 -0.62
CA GLY A 49 14.60 2.43 0.41
C GLY A 49 14.17 2.02 1.83
N PHE A 50 12.88 1.94 2.09
CA PHE A 50 12.34 1.42 3.35
C PHE A 50 11.84 -0.02 3.26
N CYS A 51 12.07 -0.76 2.18
CA CYS A 51 11.57 -2.13 2.09
C CYS A 51 12.20 -3.08 3.13
N ALA A 52 11.51 -4.18 3.44
CA ALA A 52 12.06 -5.25 4.27
C ALA A 52 11.53 -6.62 3.85
N GLN A 53 12.44 -7.58 3.71
CA GLN A 53 12.12 -9.01 3.54
C GLN A 53 11.62 -9.60 4.87
N LEU A 54 10.55 -10.38 4.86
CA LEU A 54 10.05 -11.13 6.01
C LEU A 54 10.57 -12.57 6.06
N LEU A 55 10.94 -13.15 4.92
CA LEU A 55 11.53 -14.48 4.82
C LEU A 55 13.08 -14.38 4.84
N TYR A 56 13.75 -15.26 5.57
CA TYR A 56 15.23 -15.40 5.53
C TYR A 56 15.60 -16.62 4.66
N ASP A 57 16.59 -16.42 3.78
CA ASP A 57 17.33 -17.36 2.92
C ASP A 57 16.53 -18.28 1.97
N ILE A 58 16.33 -17.81 0.73
CA ILE A 58 16.45 -18.70 -0.43
C ILE A 58 17.90 -18.54 -0.91
N HIS A 59 18.67 -19.63 -0.91
CA HIS A 59 19.95 -19.69 -1.61
C HIS A 59 19.72 -19.18 -3.04
N VAL A 60 20.41 -18.13 -3.46
CA VAL A 60 20.30 -17.58 -4.83
C VAL A 60 21.04 -18.51 -5.79
N ASP A 61 20.62 -19.76 -5.86
CA ASP A 61 20.99 -20.70 -6.89
C ASP A 61 19.67 -21.16 -7.52
N THR A 62 19.45 -20.76 -8.77
CA THR A 62 18.27 -21.00 -9.62
C THR A 62 17.20 -19.90 -9.64
N VAL A 63 17.59 -18.69 -10.06
CA VAL A 63 16.72 -17.84 -10.89
C VAL A 63 17.26 -17.88 -12.32
N HIS A 64 16.89 -18.93 -13.05
CA HIS A 64 16.99 -18.88 -14.51
C HIS A 64 15.83 -18.03 -15.04
N GLU A 65 16.19 -16.86 -15.57
CA GLU A 65 15.49 -16.11 -16.62
C GLU A 65 13.99 -15.86 -16.42
N THR A 66 13.66 -14.82 -15.67
CA THR A 66 12.78 -13.70 -16.09
C THR A 66 12.55 -12.79 -14.87
N SER A 67 12.70 -11.48 -15.02
CA SER A 67 12.60 -10.42 -13.98
C SER A 67 13.82 -10.29 -13.03
N SER A 68 14.73 -9.40 -13.40
CA SER A 68 15.89 -9.02 -12.59
C SER A 68 15.51 -7.95 -11.55
N PHE A 69 15.54 -8.32 -10.26
CA PHE A 69 15.76 -7.38 -9.17
C PHE A 69 17.22 -6.94 -9.22
N VAL A 70 17.52 -5.79 -9.83
CA VAL A 70 18.88 -5.24 -9.87
C VAL A 70 19.06 -4.35 -8.65
N SER A 71 19.93 -4.77 -7.73
CA SER A 71 20.28 -4.09 -6.47
C SER A 71 20.96 -2.72 -6.63
N GLY A 72 20.89 -2.10 -7.81
CA GLY A 72 21.54 -0.84 -8.15
C GLY A 72 20.62 0.21 -8.79
N GLU A 73 19.38 -0.13 -9.15
CA GLU A 73 18.40 0.83 -9.62
C GLU A 73 17.25 0.85 -8.61
N ASN A 74 17.06 1.96 -7.89
CA ASN A 74 16.03 2.13 -6.86
C ASN A 74 14.59 2.16 -7.43
N VAL A 75 14.30 1.41 -8.50
CA VAL A 75 13.04 1.41 -9.24
C VAL A 75 12.74 -0.01 -9.70
N LEU A 76 11.67 -0.62 -9.16
CA LEU A 76 11.06 -1.79 -9.79
C LEU A 76 10.12 -1.33 -10.90
N SER A 77 10.58 -1.44 -12.14
CA SER A 77 9.75 -1.22 -13.31
C SER A 77 9.06 -2.53 -13.69
N PHE A 78 7.80 -2.70 -13.31
CA PHE A 78 6.97 -3.76 -13.87
C PHE A 78 6.39 -3.32 -15.22
N ASP A 79 6.92 -3.88 -16.30
CA ASP A 79 6.21 -3.93 -17.57
C ASP A 79 5.14 -5.03 -17.47
N LEU A 80 3.99 -4.68 -16.88
CA LEU A 80 2.83 -5.55 -16.93
C LEU A 80 2.37 -5.56 -18.39
N GLY A 81 2.88 -6.53 -19.16
CA GLY A 81 2.32 -6.85 -20.45
C GLY A 81 0.81 -7.10 -20.35
N PRO A 82 0.08 -7.08 -21.48
CA PRO A 82 -1.36 -7.39 -21.47
C PRO A 82 -1.53 -8.87 -21.11
N LEU A 83 -1.62 -9.17 -19.83
CA LEU A 83 -1.83 -10.51 -19.30
C LEU A 83 -3.26 -10.62 -18.77
N GLU A 84 -3.91 -11.71 -19.16
CA GLU A 84 -5.33 -12.00 -19.02
C GLU A 84 -5.86 -11.81 -17.59
N TYR A 85 -6.61 -10.73 -17.36
CA TYR A 85 -7.23 -10.41 -16.06
C TYR A 85 -8.75 -10.32 -16.17
N SER A 86 -9.36 -11.32 -16.78
CA SER A 86 -10.81 -11.38 -17.03
C SER A 86 -11.68 -11.59 -15.77
N SER A 87 -11.08 -11.86 -14.59
CA SER A 87 -11.85 -12.24 -13.39
C SER A 87 -11.91 -11.20 -12.26
N PHE A 88 -11.08 -10.16 -12.24
CA PHE A 88 -11.11 -9.12 -11.18
C PHE A 88 -11.66 -7.79 -11.72
N ARG A 89 -12.98 -7.69 -11.79
CA ARG A 89 -13.69 -6.50 -12.31
C ARG A 89 -13.76 -5.31 -11.35
N SER A 90 -13.33 -5.43 -10.09
CA SER A 90 -13.46 -4.36 -9.07
C SER A 90 -12.26 -4.29 -8.13
N VAL A 91 -11.85 -3.06 -7.77
CA VAL A 91 -10.78 -2.75 -6.78
C VAL A 91 -11.04 -3.45 -5.45
N HIS A 92 -12.31 -3.63 -5.08
CA HIS A 92 -12.72 -4.35 -3.87
C HIS A 92 -12.21 -5.80 -3.84
N ALA A 93 -12.22 -6.48 -5.00
CA ALA A 93 -11.76 -7.86 -5.09
C ALA A 93 -10.23 -7.97 -5.00
N CYS A 94 -9.48 -6.95 -5.47
CA CYS A 94 -8.03 -6.87 -5.27
C CYS A 94 -7.66 -6.71 -3.79
N TYR A 95 -8.37 -5.83 -3.06
CA TYR A 95 -8.18 -5.69 -1.61
C TYR A 95 -8.47 -6.99 -0.86
N PHE A 96 -9.56 -7.68 -1.22
CA PHE A 96 -9.92 -8.96 -0.61
C PHE A 96 -8.90 -10.07 -0.90
N PHE A 97 -8.32 -10.09 -2.10
CA PHE A 97 -7.29 -11.06 -2.48
C PHE A 97 -5.99 -10.85 -1.69
N ILE A 98 -5.49 -9.61 -1.61
CA ILE A 98 -4.30 -9.26 -0.79
C ILE A 98 -4.55 -9.62 0.67
N PHE A 99 -5.77 -9.40 1.17
CA PHE A 99 -6.17 -9.77 2.52
C PHE A 99 -6.06 -11.28 2.78
N PHE A 100 -6.47 -12.13 1.82
CA PHE A 100 -6.37 -13.58 1.98
C PHE A 100 -4.93 -14.09 1.94
N GLN A 101 -4.00 -13.35 1.31
CA GLN A 101 -2.57 -13.66 1.31
C GLN A 101 -1.84 -13.29 2.62
N ILE A 102 -2.53 -12.65 3.59
CA ILE A 102 -1.96 -12.35 4.92
C ILE A 102 -1.86 -13.65 5.73
N SER A 103 -0.80 -14.42 5.47
CA SER A 103 -0.55 -15.68 6.18
C SER A 103 -0.18 -15.43 7.65
N ALA A 104 -0.84 -16.15 8.56
CA ALA A 104 -0.74 -15.98 10.00
C ALA A 104 0.64 -16.36 10.61
N SER A 105 1.59 -16.83 9.80
CA SER A 105 2.87 -17.40 10.25
C SER A 105 4.13 -16.66 9.77
N LEU A 106 4.00 -15.51 9.09
CA LEU A 106 5.18 -14.75 8.62
C LEU A 106 5.94 -14.07 9.79
N PRO A 107 7.28 -14.01 9.72
CA PRO A 107 8.08 -13.23 10.66
C PRO A 107 7.63 -11.76 10.67
N ARG A 108 7.67 -11.14 11.83
CA ARG A 108 7.14 -9.78 12.03
C ARG A 108 8.25 -8.77 12.24
N ARG A 109 8.07 -7.55 11.71
CA ARG A 109 8.97 -6.42 11.95
C ARG A 109 8.46 -5.56 13.11
N ARG A 110 9.35 -4.73 13.68
CA ARG A 110 9.05 -3.83 14.82
C ARG A 110 9.65 -2.43 14.67
N SER A 111 10.40 -2.18 13.59
CA SER A 111 11.08 -0.92 13.37
C SER A 111 10.09 0.18 12.98
N LEU A 112 10.29 1.37 13.55
CA LEU A 112 9.52 2.58 13.27
C LEU A 112 10.17 3.28 12.06
N VAL A 113 9.68 2.99 10.86
CA VAL A 113 10.12 3.60 9.60
C VAL A 113 8.91 3.93 8.73
N GLY A 114 9.10 4.83 7.77
CA GLY A 114 8.05 5.33 6.88
C GLY A 114 7.76 6.81 7.11
N THR A 115 6.97 7.38 6.22
CA THR A 115 6.57 8.78 6.28
C THR A 115 5.37 8.95 7.23
N PRO A 116 5.42 9.90 8.20
CA PRO A 116 4.28 10.19 9.08
C PRO A 116 2.99 10.40 8.30
N TYR A 117 1.82 10.24 8.92
CA TYR A 117 0.48 10.28 8.28
C TYR A 117 0.06 9.01 7.52
N TRP A 118 0.96 8.37 6.76
CA TRP A 118 0.67 7.08 6.08
C TRP A 118 0.96 5.86 6.97
N MET A 119 1.67 6.02 8.08
CA MET A 119 2.07 4.91 8.95
C MET A 119 0.87 4.25 9.65
N ALA A 120 0.84 2.92 9.64
CA ALA A 120 -0.14 2.13 10.36
C ALA A 120 0.02 2.23 11.90
N PRO A 121 -1.07 2.11 12.68
CA PRO A 121 -1.05 2.28 14.13
C PRO A 121 -0.13 1.28 14.83
N GLU A 122 0.00 0.06 14.32
CA GLU A 122 0.93 -0.95 14.81
C GLU A 122 2.40 -0.60 14.56
N VAL A 123 2.72 0.10 13.47
CA VAL A 123 4.08 0.62 13.19
C VAL A 123 4.41 1.72 14.19
N ILE A 124 3.50 2.68 14.37
CA ILE A 124 3.66 3.81 15.31
C ILE A 124 3.75 3.30 16.76
N GLY A 125 2.92 2.32 17.10
CA GLY A 125 2.91 1.66 18.40
C GLY A 125 4.08 0.69 18.63
N ARG A 126 4.99 0.52 17.65
CA ARG A 126 6.10 -0.44 17.68
C ARG A 126 5.66 -1.88 17.99
N LYS A 127 4.43 -2.22 17.62
CA LYS A 127 3.89 -3.57 17.71
C LYS A 127 4.48 -4.41 16.56
N PRO A 128 4.57 -5.75 16.70
CA PRO A 128 4.97 -6.61 15.60
C PRO A 128 4.00 -6.50 14.42
N TYR A 129 4.50 -6.20 13.22
CA TYR A 129 3.70 -5.99 12.01
C TYR A 129 4.18 -6.82 10.81
N THR A 130 3.30 -7.00 9.84
CA THR A 130 3.52 -7.74 8.58
C THR A 130 3.25 -6.83 7.37
N THR A 131 3.04 -7.41 6.19
CA THR A 131 2.65 -6.74 4.94
C THR A 131 1.38 -5.90 5.04
N ALA A 132 0.54 -6.16 6.04
CA ALA A 132 -0.71 -5.45 6.32
C ALA A 132 -0.57 -3.92 6.44
N VAL A 133 0.62 -3.43 6.82
CA VAL A 133 0.92 -2.00 6.98
C VAL A 133 0.93 -1.24 5.65
N ASP A 134 1.24 -1.92 4.54
CA ASP A 134 1.23 -1.30 3.22
C ASP A 134 -0.21 -1.12 2.71
N VAL A 135 -1.11 -2.02 3.09
CA VAL A 135 -2.54 -1.91 2.77
C VAL A 135 -3.15 -0.72 3.53
N TRP A 136 -2.78 -0.51 4.79
CA TRP A 136 -3.12 0.69 5.54
C TRP A 136 -2.63 1.95 4.80
N SER A 137 -1.35 1.97 4.43
CA SER A 137 -0.71 3.10 3.76
C SER A 137 -1.36 3.41 2.40
N CYS A 138 -1.72 2.36 1.63
CA CYS A 138 -2.48 2.46 0.39
C CYS A 138 -3.86 3.10 0.62
N GLY A 139 -4.50 2.79 1.76
CA GLY A 139 -5.74 3.42 2.13
C GLY A 139 -5.63 4.92 2.38
N VAL A 140 -4.56 5.34 3.07
CA VAL A 140 -4.25 6.76 3.27
C VAL A 140 -3.94 7.46 1.93
N LEU A 141 -3.23 6.79 1.03
CA LEU A 141 -2.98 7.27 -0.33
C LEU A 141 -4.28 7.53 -1.11
N ILE A 142 -5.31 6.68 -0.96
CA ILE A 142 -6.61 6.91 -1.61
C ILE A 142 -7.28 8.17 -1.07
N ILE A 143 -7.27 8.36 0.26
CA ILE A 143 -7.79 9.58 0.89
C ILE A 143 -7.04 10.81 0.36
N GLU A 144 -5.71 10.73 0.30
CA GLU A 144 -4.87 11.79 -0.24
C GLU A 144 -5.22 12.13 -1.69
N MET A 145 -5.46 11.13 -2.56
CA MET A 145 -5.84 11.41 -3.95
C MET A 145 -7.23 12.05 -4.09
N VAL A 146 -8.14 11.81 -3.13
CA VAL A 146 -9.49 12.39 -3.08
C VAL A 146 -9.46 13.80 -2.50
N ASP A 147 -8.85 13.97 -1.33
CA ASP A 147 -8.88 15.21 -0.55
C ASP A 147 -7.68 16.14 -0.85
N GLY A 148 -6.68 15.64 -1.58
CA GLY A 148 -5.43 16.35 -1.90
C GLY A 148 -4.36 16.26 -0.79
N GLU A 149 -4.70 15.71 0.37
CA GLU A 149 -3.78 15.54 1.50
C GLU A 149 -4.20 14.33 2.36
N PRO A 150 -3.27 13.68 3.07
CA PRO A 150 -3.60 12.58 3.97
C PRO A 150 -4.37 13.06 5.22
N THR A 151 -4.96 12.12 5.95
CA THR A 151 -5.63 12.44 7.22
C THR A 151 -4.66 13.07 8.23
N PHE A 152 -5.12 14.08 8.97
CA PHE A 152 -4.35 14.83 9.99
C PHE A 152 -3.17 15.65 9.46
N PHE A 153 -3.09 15.92 8.15
CA PHE A 153 -1.98 16.67 7.56
C PHE A 153 -1.82 18.10 8.13
N ASN A 154 -2.92 18.67 8.64
CA ASN A 154 -2.93 19.96 9.32
C ASN A 154 -2.36 19.91 10.76
N GLU A 155 -2.02 18.74 11.29
CA GLU A 155 -1.43 18.56 12.61
C GLU A 155 0.09 18.28 12.53
N PRO A 156 0.87 18.66 13.55
CA PRO A 156 2.27 18.27 13.62
C PRO A 156 2.45 16.74 13.59
N PRO A 157 3.50 16.20 12.93
CA PRO A 157 3.65 14.76 12.69
C PRO A 157 3.51 13.87 13.93
N LEU A 158 4.10 14.30 15.05
CA LEU A 158 4.03 13.54 16.31
C LEU A 158 2.62 13.50 16.89
N HIS A 159 1.84 14.57 16.70
CA HIS A 159 0.47 14.63 17.17
C HIS A 159 -0.44 13.75 16.32
N ALA A 160 -0.34 13.86 14.99
CA ALA A 160 -1.03 12.99 14.04
C ALA A 160 -0.74 11.51 14.31
N MET A 161 0.53 11.14 14.48
CA MET A 161 0.91 9.76 14.81
C MET A 161 0.28 9.26 16.11
N ARG A 162 0.20 10.10 17.16
CA ARG A 162 -0.49 9.72 18.41
C ARG A 162 -1.97 9.45 18.16
N ARG A 163 -2.65 10.32 17.41
CA ARG A 163 -4.08 10.14 17.07
C ARG A 163 -4.31 8.85 16.29
N ILE A 164 -3.49 8.59 15.27
CA ILE A 164 -3.57 7.36 14.47
C ILE A 164 -3.40 6.12 15.37
N ARG A 165 -2.35 6.12 16.22
CA ARG A 165 -2.08 5.02 17.15
C ARG A 165 -3.23 4.79 18.15
N ASP A 166 -3.83 5.88 18.65
CA ASP A 166 -4.87 5.86 19.68
C ASP A 166 -6.29 5.74 19.07
N SER A 167 -6.39 5.09 17.89
CA SER A 167 -7.62 4.65 17.20
C SER A 167 -8.35 5.68 16.33
N ALA A 168 -7.65 6.67 15.79
CA ALA A 168 -8.21 7.49 14.73
C ALA A 168 -8.07 6.81 13.36
N LEU A 169 -9.19 6.31 12.84
CA LEU A 169 -9.25 5.74 11.49
C LEU A 169 -8.98 6.83 10.44
N PRO A 170 -8.27 6.52 9.34
CA PRO A 170 -8.17 7.42 8.21
C PRO A 170 -9.57 7.77 7.71
N HIS A 171 -9.83 9.06 7.50
CA HIS A 171 -11.13 9.53 7.08
C HIS A 171 -11.01 10.65 6.05
N LEU A 172 -12.02 10.72 5.20
CA LEU A 172 -12.21 11.82 4.28
C LEU A 172 -12.72 13.05 5.03
N LYS A 173 -12.25 14.23 4.63
CA LYS A 173 -12.77 15.53 5.12
C LYS A 173 -14.21 15.75 4.67
N TYR A 174 -14.54 15.31 3.45
CA TYR A 174 -15.84 15.53 2.84
C TYR A 174 -16.43 14.20 2.34
N PRO A 175 -16.94 13.33 3.23
CA PRO A 175 -17.50 12.03 2.83
C PRO A 175 -18.72 12.15 1.90
N GLN A 176 -19.42 13.30 1.94
CA GLN A 176 -20.64 13.56 1.19
C GLN A 176 -20.39 13.80 -0.31
N THR A 177 -19.17 14.20 -0.69
CA THR A 177 -18.82 14.50 -2.08
C THR A 177 -18.51 13.26 -2.90
N VAL A 178 -18.54 12.08 -2.27
CA VAL A 178 -18.07 10.83 -2.86
C VAL A 178 -19.09 9.69 -2.68
N SER A 179 -20.27 9.89 -3.27
CA SER A 179 -21.40 8.94 -3.29
C SER A 179 -21.04 7.55 -3.84
N TYR A 180 -20.12 7.46 -4.82
CA TYR A 180 -19.74 6.20 -5.47
C TYR A 180 -18.60 5.43 -4.76
N TRP A 181 -17.88 6.09 -3.85
CA TRP A 181 -16.67 5.57 -3.22
C TRP A 181 -16.91 4.92 -1.87
N ALA A 182 -18.14 5.03 -1.36
CA ALA A 182 -18.56 4.43 -0.11
C ALA A 182 -18.11 2.96 0.01
N PRO A 183 -18.12 2.09 -1.02
CA PRO A 183 -17.65 0.71 -0.88
C PRO A 183 -16.13 0.57 -0.72
N LEU A 184 -15.35 1.42 -1.39
CA LEU A 184 -13.89 1.37 -1.40
C LEU A 184 -13.33 1.96 -0.10
N VAL A 185 -13.88 3.09 0.31
CA VAL A 185 -13.62 3.73 1.60
C VAL A 185 -14.17 2.87 2.75
N SER A 186 -15.33 2.21 2.60
CA SER A 186 -15.86 1.29 3.61
C SER A 186 -15.06 -0.01 3.71
N ALA A 187 -14.51 -0.54 2.62
CA ALA A 187 -13.61 -1.70 2.66
C ALA A 187 -12.32 -1.37 3.43
N LEU A 188 -11.82 -0.15 3.25
CA LEU A 188 -10.67 0.42 3.93
C LEU A 188 -10.97 0.64 5.42
N TYR A 189 -12.14 1.20 5.76
CA TYR A 189 -12.62 1.27 7.15
C TYR A 189 -12.83 -0.12 7.76
N PHE A 190 -13.39 -1.08 7.02
CA PHE A 190 -13.58 -2.46 7.48
C PHE A 190 -12.24 -3.13 7.78
N TYR A 191 -11.26 -2.98 6.89
CA TYR A 191 -9.89 -3.45 7.09
C TYR A 191 -9.24 -2.81 8.33
N CYS A 192 -9.38 -1.49 8.49
CA CYS A 192 -8.81 -0.78 9.64
C CYS A 192 -9.53 -1.08 10.97
N ASN A 193 -10.77 -1.58 10.95
CA ASN A 193 -11.54 -2.00 12.15
C ASN A 193 -11.30 -3.46 12.57
N LEU A 194 -10.65 -4.28 11.72
CA LEU A 194 -10.36 -5.69 12.03
C LEU A 194 -9.08 -5.87 12.88
N TYR A 195 -8.41 -4.78 13.26
CA TYR A 195 -7.18 -4.75 14.07
C TYR A 195 -7.33 -3.95 15.37
#